data_AF-A0AB38B7N2-F1
#
_entry.id   AF-A0AB38B7N2-F1
#
_cell.length_a   1.000
_cell.length_b   1.000
_cell.length_c   1.000
_cell.angle_alpha   90.00
_cell.angle_beta   90.00
_cell.angle_gamma   90.00
#
_symmetry.space_group_name_H-M   'P 1'
#
loop_
_entity.id
_entity.type
_entity.pdbx_description
1 polymer ?
#
loop_
_entity_poly.entity_id
_entity_poly.type
_entity_poly.pdbx_seq_one_letter_code
_entity_poly.pdbx_strand_id
1 'polypeptide(L)'
;MRARWPRAVRPLLWVFAALAVVHLGALLGGVPAVGQLTKPALMPVLAAYALARGGPPLLAGALLCGCGGDTFLQIGGDVAFLVGMGSFAAGHVCYLLLFARHGAAPGAGRRGRTVAVAAAYAALLAGTVVLLWPDLPAGLRIPVAGYSLLLTAMAFGALRAGLPAAAGGLLFLLSDTLIASGIAHWPQLPAPQFCIMFTYLAAQYALAGGVLRAAGTAPRPAPETGAARAEVAGGTAA
;
A
#
# COMPACT_ATOMS: atom_id res chain seq x y z
N MET A 1 -13.69 -2.38 14.92
CA MET A 1 -13.02 -1.08 15.16
C MET A 1 -14.06 0.02 15.39
N ARG A 2 -13.87 0.90 16.39
CA ARG A 2 -14.66 2.13 16.54
C ARG A 2 -13.89 3.28 15.89
N ALA A 3 -14.57 4.12 15.11
CA ALA A 3 -13.94 5.28 14.51
C ALA A 3 -13.44 6.22 15.60
N ARG A 4 -12.18 6.68 15.50
CA ARG A 4 -11.59 7.65 16.44
C ARG A 4 -12.29 8.99 16.30
N TRP A 5 -12.58 9.42 15.06
CA TRP A 5 -13.27 10.67 14.74
C TRP A 5 -14.40 10.43 13.74
N PRO A 6 -15.58 9.92 14.17
CA PRO A 6 -16.66 9.52 13.26
C PRO A 6 -17.12 10.63 12.31
N ARG A 7 -17.15 11.88 12.79
CA ARG A 7 -17.56 13.06 12.01
C ARG A 7 -16.60 13.39 10.87
N ALA A 8 -15.32 13.03 10.99
CA ALA A 8 -14.30 13.33 9.99
C ALA A 8 -14.19 12.26 8.88
N VAL A 9 -14.71 11.04 9.12
CA VAL A 9 -14.54 9.91 8.18
C VAL A 9 -15.14 10.19 6.80
N ARG A 10 -16.41 10.63 6.75
CA ARG A 10 -17.09 10.91 5.48
C ARG A 10 -16.47 12.12 4.74
N PRO A 11 -16.23 13.27 5.40
CA PRO A 11 -15.55 14.39 4.75
C PRO A 11 -14.19 14.02 4.16
N LEU A 12 -13.34 13.31 4.92
CA LEU A 12 -12.00 12.93 4.43
C LEU A 12 -12.06 12.00 3.22
N LEU A 13 -13.03 11.08 3.18
CA LEU A 13 -13.23 10.22 2.02
C LEU A 13 -13.68 11.01 0.79
N TRP A 14 -14.60 11.97 0.95
CA TRP A 14 -15.02 12.85 -0.13
C TRP A 14 -13.89 13.76 -0.62
N VAL A 15 -13.07 14.29 0.29
CA VAL A 15 -11.87 15.07 -0.07
C VAL A 15 -10.88 14.21 -0.85
N PHE A 16 -10.62 12.97 -0.42
CA PHE A 16 -9.76 12.05 -1.17
C PHE A 16 -10.32 11.79 -2.58
N ALA A 17 -11.61 11.50 -2.71
CA ALA A 17 -12.25 11.25 -3.99
C ALA A 17 -12.20 12.48 -4.91
N ALA A 18 -12.49 13.67 -4.38
CA ALA A 18 -12.40 14.92 -5.13
C ALA A 18 -10.96 15.20 -5.59
N LEU A 19 -9.97 15.04 -4.70
CA LEU A 19 -8.56 15.18 -5.05
C LEU A 19 -8.13 14.19 -6.13
N ALA A 20 -8.58 12.93 -6.05
CA ALA A 20 -8.29 11.92 -7.06
C ALA A 20 -8.87 12.30 -8.44
N VAL A 21 -10.14 12.74 -8.48
CA VAL A 21 -10.79 13.18 -9.71
C VAL A 21 -10.09 14.40 -10.31
N VAL A 22 -9.77 15.41 -9.49
CA VAL A 22 -9.06 16.61 -9.94
C VAL A 22 -7.66 16.25 -10.45
N HIS A 23 -6.92 15.39 -9.74
CA HIS A 23 -5.59 14.96 -10.14
C HIS A 23 -5.62 14.21 -11.49
N LEU A 24 -6.50 13.23 -11.62
CA LEU A 24 -6.65 12.45 -12.85
C LEU A 24 -7.15 13.31 -14.02
N GLY A 25 -8.09 14.23 -13.78
CA GLY A 25 -8.55 15.20 -14.76
C GLY A 25 -7.43 16.13 -15.23
N ALA A 26 -6.57 16.59 -14.31
CA ALA A 26 -5.41 17.41 -14.65
C ALA A 26 -4.39 16.68 -15.53
N LEU A 27 -4.20 15.36 -15.31
CA LEU A 27 -3.34 14.54 -16.16
C LEU A 27 -3.89 14.40 -17.58
N LEU A 28 -5.21 14.24 -17.74
CA LEU A 28 -5.85 14.18 -19.05
C LEU A 28 -5.89 15.55 -19.75
N GLY A 29 -6.09 16.62 -18.98
CA GLY A 29 -6.11 18.00 -19.48
C GLY A 29 -4.73 18.61 -19.71
N GLY A 30 -3.65 17.90 -19.39
CA GLY A 30 -2.28 18.39 -19.57
C GLY A 30 -1.94 19.61 -18.70
N VAL A 31 -2.46 19.66 -17.46
CA VAL A 31 -2.27 20.78 -16.52
C VAL A 31 -1.25 20.39 -15.42
N PRO A 32 0.07 20.46 -15.69
CA PRO A 32 1.10 19.90 -14.82
C PRO A 32 1.14 20.52 -13.43
N ALA A 33 0.87 21.82 -13.30
CA ALA A 33 0.86 22.52 -12.01
C ALA A 33 -0.18 21.94 -11.04
N VAL A 34 -1.38 21.62 -11.55
CA VAL A 34 -2.43 20.98 -10.73
C VAL A 34 -2.01 19.56 -10.35
N GLY A 35 -1.40 18.81 -11.28
CA GLY A 35 -0.86 17.48 -11.01
C GLY A 35 0.22 17.48 -9.92
N GLN A 36 1.16 18.43 -9.99
CA GLN A 36 2.24 18.60 -9.02
C GLN A 36 1.72 18.97 -7.62
N LEU A 37 0.71 19.84 -7.53
CA LEU A 37 0.12 20.24 -6.26
C LEU A 37 -0.73 19.13 -5.62
N THR A 38 -1.53 18.44 -6.43
CA THR A 38 -2.50 17.47 -5.91
C THR A 38 -1.87 16.13 -5.55
N LYS A 39 -0.81 15.68 -6.25
CA LYS A 39 -0.21 14.35 -6.02
C LYS A 39 0.25 14.14 -4.57
N PRO A 40 1.04 15.05 -3.96
CA PRO A 40 1.51 14.86 -2.59
C PRO A 40 0.38 14.92 -1.55
N ALA A 41 -0.78 15.51 -1.88
CA ALA A 41 -1.92 15.60 -0.97
C ALA A 41 -2.74 14.30 -0.89
N LEU A 42 -2.70 13.43 -1.91
CA LEU A 42 -3.56 12.25 -2.01
C LEU A 42 -3.35 11.28 -0.85
N MET A 43 -2.11 10.88 -0.59
CA MET A 43 -1.81 9.88 0.43
C MET A 43 -1.95 10.40 1.87
N PRO A 44 -1.56 11.64 2.23
CA PRO A 44 -1.83 12.21 3.55
C PRO A 44 -3.34 12.29 3.88
N VAL A 45 -4.18 12.64 2.91
CA VAL A 45 -5.65 12.64 3.11
C VAL A 45 -6.17 11.23 3.33
N LEU A 46 -5.69 10.24 2.56
CA LEU A 46 -6.06 8.85 2.77
C LEU A 46 -5.56 8.31 4.12
N ALA A 47 -4.38 8.75 4.58
CA ALA A 47 -3.83 8.41 5.90
C ALA A 47 -4.70 9.01 7.03
N ALA A 48 -5.09 10.27 6.91
CA ALA A 48 -6.00 10.92 7.84
C ALA A 48 -7.36 10.20 7.89
N TYR A 49 -7.90 9.79 6.74
CA TYR A 49 -9.11 8.97 6.66
C TYR A 49 -8.95 7.64 7.42
N ALA A 50 -7.84 6.93 7.21
CA ALA A 50 -7.56 5.67 7.89
C ALA A 50 -7.47 5.83 9.42
N LEU A 51 -6.80 6.89 9.90
CA LEU A 51 -6.71 7.22 11.31
C LEU A 51 -8.07 7.63 11.91
N ALA A 52 -8.85 8.44 11.20
CA ALA A 52 -10.21 8.83 11.62
C ALA A 52 -11.13 7.61 11.78
N ARG A 53 -10.97 6.59 10.92
CA ARG A 53 -11.64 5.28 11.04
C ARG A 53 -11.14 4.40 12.19
N GLY A 54 -10.12 4.84 12.93
CA GLY A 54 -9.51 4.10 14.03
C GLY A 54 -8.55 3.01 13.56
N GLY A 55 -8.00 3.13 12.35
CA GLY A 55 -7.01 2.22 11.81
C GLY A 55 -5.69 2.22 12.59
N PRO A 56 -4.84 1.20 12.38
CA PRO A 56 -3.53 1.13 13.00
C PRO A 56 -2.62 2.27 12.50
N PRO A 57 -1.81 2.91 13.36
CA PRO A 57 -0.93 4.01 12.95
C PRO A 57 0.11 3.59 11.90
N LEU A 58 0.50 2.31 11.89
CA LEU A 58 1.38 1.74 10.87
C LEU A 58 0.80 1.84 9.45
N LEU A 59 -0.54 1.85 9.30
CA LEU A 59 -1.19 2.07 8.00
C LEU A 59 -1.04 3.52 7.54
N ALA A 60 -1.11 4.49 8.46
CA ALA A 60 -0.81 5.87 8.13
C ALA A 60 0.66 6.04 7.73
N GLY A 61 1.59 5.35 8.42
CA GLY A 61 2.99 5.27 8.02
C GLY A 61 3.17 4.76 6.59
N ALA A 62 2.50 3.65 6.23
CA ALA A 62 2.54 3.10 4.87
C ALA A 62 2.10 4.10 3.80
N LEU A 63 1.01 4.83 4.07
CA LEU A 63 0.47 5.84 3.16
C LEU A 63 1.37 7.07 3.07
N LEU A 64 1.94 7.55 4.18
CA LEU A 64 2.88 8.66 4.19
C LEU A 64 4.20 8.32 3.47
N CYS A 65 4.65 7.07 3.54
CA CYS A 65 5.70 6.55 2.68
C CYS A 65 5.32 6.63 1.18
N GLY A 66 4.06 6.36 0.84
CA GLY A 66 3.54 6.61 -0.51
C GLY A 66 3.63 8.09 -0.93
N CYS A 67 3.28 9.02 -0.03
CA CYS A 67 3.45 10.47 -0.24
C CYS A 67 4.91 10.84 -0.54
N GLY A 68 5.85 10.30 0.26
CA GLY A 68 7.27 10.49 0.04
C GLY A 68 7.70 9.99 -1.34
N GLY A 69 7.31 8.76 -1.69
CA GLY A 69 7.54 8.17 -2.99
C GLY A 69 7.02 9.04 -4.14
N ASP A 70 5.77 9.47 -4.06
CA ASP A 70 5.12 10.35 -5.04
C ASP A 70 5.85 11.68 -5.22
N THR A 71 6.34 12.26 -4.13
CA THR A 71 7.06 13.54 -4.12
C THR A 71 8.45 13.39 -4.76
N PHE A 72 9.21 12.38 -4.37
CA PHE A 72 10.56 12.16 -4.90
C PHE A 72 10.54 11.75 -6.39
N LEU A 73 9.55 10.96 -6.82
CA LEU A 73 9.38 10.63 -8.24
C LEU A 73 9.08 11.86 -9.11
N GLN A 74 8.48 12.92 -8.55
CA GLN A 74 8.21 14.16 -9.29
C GLN A 74 9.45 15.04 -9.48
N ILE A 75 10.46 14.92 -8.63
CA ILE A 75 11.69 15.72 -8.72
C ILE A 75 12.51 15.32 -9.95
N GLY A 76 12.50 14.03 -10.31
CA GLY A 76 13.25 13.48 -11.43
C GLY A 76 14.73 13.24 -11.11
N GLY A 77 15.37 12.45 -11.98
CA GLY A 77 16.77 12.00 -11.82
C GLY A 77 16.91 10.73 -10.98
N ASP A 78 18.01 10.02 -11.20
CA ASP A 78 18.22 8.65 -10.68
C ASP A 78 18.23 8.59 -9.15
N VAL A 79 18.85 9.57 -8.48
CA VAL A 79 18.90 9.61 -7.01
C VAL A 79 17.51 9.83 -6.42
N ALA A 80 16.75 10.80 -6.93
CA ALA A 80 15.39 11.03 -6.45
C ALA A 80 14.48 9.84 -6.76
N PHE A 81 14.66 9.19 -7.92
CA PHE A 81 13.97 7.94 -8.25
C PHE A 81 14.26 6.83 -7.23
N LEU A 82 15.52 6.59 -6.89
CA LEU A 82 15.92 5.57 -5.91
C LEU A 82 15.40 5.90 -4.50
N VAL A 83 15.43 7.17 -4.08
CA VAL A 83 14.87 7.61 -2.79
C VAL A 83 13.36 7.43 -2.78
N GLY A 84 12.67 7.78 -3.86
CA GLY A 84 11.23 7.58 -4.01
C GLY A 84 10.85 6.10 -3.96
N MET A 85 11.57 5.26 -4.70
CA MET A 85 11.44 3.80 -4.66
C MET A 85 11.66 3.25 -3.25
N GLY A 86 12.69 3.72 -2.54
CA GLY A 86 12.96 3.36 -1.15
C GLY A 86 11.83 3.76 -0.21
N SER A 87 11.21 4.92 -0.45
CA SER A 87 10.03 5.38 0.30
C SER A 87 8.85 4.43 0.09
N PHE A 88 8.51 4.10 -1.16
CA PHE A 88 7.48 3.10 -1.43
C PHE A 88 7.79 1.73 -0.82
N ALA A 89 9.05 1.30 -0.88
CA ALA A 89 9.50 0.04 -0.29
C ALA A 89 9.24 0.00 1.22
N ALA A 90 9.54 1.08 1.94
CA ALA A 90 9.20 1.19 3.36
C ALA A 90 7.68 1.08 3.60
N GLY A 91 6.87 1.66 2.72
CA GLY A 91 5.41 1.50 2.73
C GLY A 91 4.95 0.06 2.53
N HIS A 92 5.55 -0.66 1.57
CA HIS A 92 5.26 -2.08 1.31
C HIS A 92 5.60 -2.98 2.49
N VAL A 93 6.72 -2.71 3.17
CA VAL A 93 7.07 -3.38 4.43
C VAL A 93 6.00 -3.11 5.50
N CYS A 94 5.54 -1.88 5.65
CA CYS A 94 4.45 -1.55 6.59
C CYS A 94 3.18 -2.35 6.26
N TYR A 95 2.79 -2.45 4.99
CA TYR A 95 1.66 -3.28 4.55
C TYR A 95 1.85 -4.76 4.88
N LEU A 96 3.01 -5.33 4.58
CA LEU A 96 3.34 -6.72 4.90
C LEU A 96 3.21 -7.01 6.40
N LEU A 97 3.74 -6.12 7.24
CA LEU A 97 3.61 -6.23 8.70
C LEU A 97 2.13 -6.17 9.14
N LEU A 98 1.32 -5.31 8.52
CA LEU A 98 -0.13 -5.24 8.78
C LEU A 98 -0.87 -6.51 8.35
N PHE A 99 -0.53 -7.09 7.20
CA PHE A 99 -1.11 -8.35 6.73
C PHE A 99 -0.70 -9.55 7.58
N ALA A 100 0.52 -9.54 8.11
CA ALA A 100 0.99 -10.54 9.07
C ALA A 100 0.22 -10.43 10.40
N ARG A 101 0.03 -9.21 10.91
CA ARG A 101 -0.62 -8.95 12.21
C ARG A 101 -2.14 -9.14 12.19
N HIS A 102 -2.82 -8.73 11.12
CA HIS A 102 -4.28 -8.66 11.07
C HIS A 102 -4.91 -9.53 9.99
N GLY A 103 -4.13 -10.00 9.02
CA GLY A 103 -4.64 -10.81 7.92
C GLY A 103 -4.97 -12.23 8.35
N ALA A 104 -5.95 -12.84 7.69
CA ALA A 104 -6.38 -14.20 7.96
C ALA A 104 -5.27 -15.23 7.69
N ALA A 105 -5.16 -16.23 8.55
CA ALA A 105 -4.30 -17.38 8.29
C ALA A 105 -4.84 -18.18 7.08
N PRO A 106 -3.96 -18.80 6.26
CA PRO A 106 -4.39 -19.72 5.23
C PRO A 106 -5.13 -20.89 5.90
N GLY A 107 -6.41 -21.10 5.57
CA GLY A 107 -7.16 -22.24 6.09
C GLY A 107 -6.51 -23.57 5.67
N ALA A 108 -6.53 -24.57 6.55
CA ALA A 108 -5.84 -25.86 6.37
C ALA A 108 -6.14 -26.56 5.03
N GLY A 109 -7.37 -26.44 4.51
CA GLY A 109 -7.78 -27.00 3.21
C GLY A 109 -7.39 -26.18 1.97
N ARG A 110 -6.68 -25.05 2.12
CA ARG A 110 -6.34 -24.14 1.01
C ARG A 110 -4.86 -24.19 0.62
N ARG A 111 -4.05 -25.07 1.22
CA ARG A 111 -2.59 -25.12 1.00
C ARG A 111 -2.22 -25.25 -0.47
N GLY A 112 -2.84 -26.18 -1.21
CA GLY A 112 -2.57 -26.37 -2.64
C GLY A 112 -2.88 -25.11 -3.47
N ARG A 113 -4.02 -24.47 -3.20
CA ARG A 113 -4.38 -23.21 -3.87
C ARG A 113 -3.43 -22.07 -3.53
N THR A 114 -3.00 -21.96 -2.27
CA THR A 114 -2.02 -20.95 -1.84
C THR A 114 -0.68 -21.15 -2.55
N VAL A 115 -0.21 -22.39 -2.70
CA VAL A 115 1.02 -22.72 -3.44
C VAL A 115 0.86 -22.37 -4.92
N ALA A 116 -0.26 -22.72 -5.56
CA ALA A 116 -0.51 -22.38 -6.95
C ALA A 116 -0.53 -20.86 -7.18
N VAL A 117 -1.18 -20.09 -6.30
CA VAL A 117 -1.18 -18.63 -6.38
C VAL A 117 0.21 -18.06 -6.14
N ALA A 118 0.96 -18.57 -5.16
CA ALA A 118 2.33 -18.14 -4.91
C ALA A 118 3.23 -18.39 -6.14
N ALA A 119 3.08 -19.55 -6.79
CA ALA A 119 3.78 -19.86 -8.03
C ALA A 119 3.40 -18.90 -9.16
N ALA A 120 2.13 -18.52 -9.29
CA ALA A 120 1.69 -17.53 -10.27
C ALA A 120 2.32 -16.14 -10.03
N TYR A 121 2.39 -15.68 -8.78
CA TYR A 121 3.09 -14.43 -8.43
C TYR A 121 4.60 -14.53 -8.69
N ALA A 122 5.22 -15.67 -8.38
CA ALA A 122 6.64 -15.90 -8.65
C ALA A 122 6.94 -15.90 -10.16
N ALA A 123 6.08 -16.53 -10.96
CA ALA A 123 6.19 -16.52 -12.42
C ALA A 123 5.98 -15.12 -13.00
N LEU A 124 5.02 -14.35 -12.47
CA LEU A 124 4.80 -12.96 -12.84
C LEU A 124 6.03 -12.10 -12.55
N LEU A 125 6.60 -12.22 -11.35
CA LEU A 125 7.82 -11.52 -10.95
C LEU A 125 8.99 -11.89 -11.86
N ALA A 126 9.26 -13.19 -12.04
CA ALA A 126 10.36 -13.68 -12.85
C ALA A 126 10.23 -13.21 -14.31
N GLY A 127 9.03 -13.35 -14.90
CA GLY A 127 8.75 -12.88 -16.25
C GLY A 127 8.96 -11.38 -16.39
N THR A 128 8.42 -10.58 -15.46
CA THR A 128 8.56 -9.11 -15.48
C THR A 128 10.03 -8.69 -15.38
N VAL A 129 10.79 -9.26 -14.43
CA VAL A 129 12.21 -8.94 -14.25
C VAL A 129 13.04 -9.36 -15.45
N VAL A 130 12.84 -10.58 -15.98
CA VAL A 130 13.58 -11.10 -17.13
C VAL A 130 13.33 -10.25 -18.37
N LEU A 131 12.08 -9.86 -18.63
CA LEU A 131 11.74 -9.06 -19.80
C LEU A 131 12.30 -7.64 -19.69
N LEU A 132 12.22 -6.99 -18.52
CA LEU A 132 12.72 -5.62 -18.34
C LEU A 132 14.26 -5.54 -18.26
N TRP A 133 14.95 -6.61 -17.86
CA TRP A 133 16.39 -6.60 -17.60
C TRP A 133 17.29 -6.02 -18.72
N PRO A 134 17.15 -6.42 -20.00
CA PRO A 134 18.04 -5.92 -21.06
C PRO A 134 17.91 -4.41 -21.26
N ASP A 135 16.69 -3.87 -21.12
CA ASP A 135 16.34 -2.49 -21.46
C ASP A 135 16.46 -1.53 -20.28
N LEU A 136 16.56 -2.04 -19.05
CA LEU A 136 16.81 -1.21 -17.88
C LEU A 136 18.27 -0.70 -17.83
N PRO A 137 18.49 0.57 -17.44
CA PRO A 137 19.83 1.08 -17.16
C PRO A 137 20.57 0.20 -16.15
N ALA A 138 21.86 -0.07 -16.39
CA ALA A 138 22.62 -1.05 -15.62
C ALA A 138 22.59 -0.81 -14.10
N GLY A 139 22.67 0.46 -13.67
CA GLY A 139 22.59 0.84 -12.26
C GLY A 139 21.22 0.63 -11.61
N LEU A 140 20.15 0.49 -12.39
CA LEU A 140 18.79 0.32 -11.90
C LEU A 140 18.31 -1.14 -11.89
N ARG A 141 18.99 -2.06 -12.58
CA ARG A 141 18.57 -3.47 -12.67
C ARG A 141 18.39 -4.14 -11.31
N ILE A 142 19.40 -4.04 -10.44
CA ILE A 142 19.36 -4.64 -9.10
C ILE A 142 18.34 -3.93 -8.20
N PRO A 143 18.32 -2.57 -8.09
CA PRO A 143 17.28 -1.87 -7.35
C PRO A 143 15.86 -2.23 -7.78
N VAL A 144 15.58 -2.23 -9.09
CA VAL A 144 14.26 -2.54 -9.64
C VAL A 144 13.88 -4.00 -9.36
N ALA A 145 14.80 -4.96 -9.50
CA ALA A 145 14.53 -6.36 -9.18
C ALA A 145 14.22 -6.59 -7.69
N GLY A 146 15.02 -5.99 -6.80
CA GLY A 146 14.81 -6.08 -5.35
C GLY A 146 13.49 -5.44 -4.92
N TYR A 147 13.17 -4.28 -5.49
CA TYR A 147 11.89 -3.61 -5.27
C TYR A 147 10.71 -4.44 -5.79
N SER A 148 10.82 -4.99 -7.00
CA SER A 148 9.79 -5.82 -7.62
C SER A 148 9.48 -7.07 -6.78
N LEU A 149 10.51 -7.69 -6.19
CA LEU A 149 10.35 -8.81 -5.27
C LEU A 149 9.52 -8.40 -4.04
N LEU A 150 9.87 -7.28 -3.40
CA LEU A 150 9.15 -6.75 -2.24
C LEU A 150 7.70 -6.40 -2.58
N LEU A 151 7.48 -5.73 -3.71
CA LEU A 151 6.15 -5.36 -4.19
C LEU A 151 5.29 -6.61 -4.47
N THR A 152 5.87 -7.62 -5.12
CA THR A 152 5.20 -8.91 -5.38
C THR A 152 4.85 -9.62 -4.07
N ALA A 153 5.75 -9.62 -3.10
CA ALA A 153 5.49 -10.18 -1.77
C ALA A 153 4.35 -9.44 -1.06
N MET A 154 4.32 -8.10 -1.14
CA MET A 154 3.22 -7.27 -0.60
C MET A 154 1.89 -7.62 -1.27
N ALA A 155 1.85 -7.70 -2.60
CA ALA A 155 0.64 -8.03 -3.36
C ALA A 155 0.13 -9.44 -3.04
N PHE A 156 1.02 -10.43 -2.92
CA PHE A 156 0.68 -11.76 -2.44
C PHE A 156 0.17 -11.72 -0.98
N GLY A 157 0.83 -10.97 -0.10
CA GLY A 157 0.42 -10.77 1.29
C GLY A 157 -0.98 -10.16 1.43
N ALA A 158 -1.37 -9.29 0.50
CA ALA A 158 -2.68 -8.64 0.48
C ALA A 158 -3.85 -9.64 0.35
N LEU A 159 -3.61 -10.85 -0.17
CA LEU A 159 -4.59 -11.95 -0.18
C LEU A 159 -5.14 -12.26 1.23
N ARG A 160 -4.33 -12.03 2.28
CA ARG A 160 -4.71 -12.24 3.68
C ARG A 160 -5.67 -11.18 4.20
N ALA A 161 -5.78 -10.03 3.53
CA ALA A 161 -6.69 -8.93 3.88
C ALA A 161 -7.99 -8.92 3.05
N GLY A 162 -8.24 -9.99 2.28
CA GLY A 162 -9.47 -10.22 1.52
C GLY A 162 -9.39 -9.81 0.05
N LEU A 163 -10.41 -10.17 -0.73
CA LEU A 163 -10.45 -9.97 -2.19
C LEU A 163 -10.22 -8.51 -2.62
N PRO A 164 -10.81 -7.49 -1.98
CA PRO A 164 -10.54 -6.11 -2.36
C PRO A 164 -9.05 -5.73 -2.21
N ALA A 165 -8.41 -6.15 -1.11
CA ALA A 165 -6.98 -5.90 -0.91
C ALA A 165 -6.11 -6.64 -1.92
N ALA A 166 -6.47 -7.89 -2.25
CA ALA A 166 -5.78 -8.66 -3.28
C ALA A 166 -5.83 -7.97 -4.65
N ALA A 167 -7.01 -7.46 -5.04
CA ALA A 167 -7.15 -6.65 -6.24
C ALA A 167 -6.29 -5.37 -6.15
N GLY A 168 -6.25 -4.73 -4.98
CA GLY A 168 -5.38 -3.59 -4.71
C GLY A 168 -3.89 -3.91 -4.90
N GLY A 169 -3.43 -5.06 -4.41
CA GLY A 169 -2.05 -5.52 -4.59
C GLY A 169 -1.69 -5.73 -6.07
N LEU A 170 -2.59 -6.34 -6.85
CA LEU A 170 -2.41 -6.50 -8.30
C LEU A 170 -2.41 -5.16 -9.05
N LEU A 171 -3.29 -4.23 -8.66
CA LEU A 171 -3.31 -2.88 -9.24
C LEU A 171 -2.03 -2.11 -8.93
N PHE A 172 -1.42 -2.30 -7.75
CA PHE A 172 -0.13 -1.71 -7.43
C PHE A 172 0.99 -2.30 -8.29
N LEU A 173 1.03 -3.63 -8.44
CA LEU A 173 1.96 -4.30 -9.37
C LEU A 173 1.83 -3.76 -10.80
N LEU A 174 0.60 -3.56 -11.27
CA LEU A 174 0.34 -2.99 -12.58
C LEU A 174 0.85 -1.54 -12.69
N SER A 175 0.56 -0.69 -11.70
CA SER A 175 1.06 0.69 -11.63
C SER A 175 2.57 0.75 -11.77
N ASP A 176 3.29 -0.04 -10.98
CA ASP A 176 4.76 0.04 -10.94
C ASP A 176 5.41 -0.63 -12.15
N THR A 177 4.76 -1.64 -12.72
CA THR A 177 5.19 -2.23 -13.99
C THR A 177 5.05 -1.22 -15.13
N LEU A 178 4.00 -0.38 -15.13
CA LEU A 178 3.87 0.73 -16.08
C LEU A 178 5.01 1.75 -15.89
N ILE A 179 5.36 2.11 -14.65
CA ILE A 179 6.53 2.96 -14.36
C ILE A 179 7.82 2.32 -14.89
N ALA A 180 8.07 1.06 -14.56
CA ALA A 180 9.28 0.34 -14.96
C ALA A 180 9.38 0.17 -16.49
N SER A 181 8.26 -0.06 -17.17
CA SER A 181 8.21 -0.12 -18.63
C SER A 181 8.60 1.21 -19.28
N GLY A 182 8.26 2.34 -18.66
CA GLY A 182 8.66 3.67 -19.12
C GLY A 182 10.17 3.90 -18.98
N ILE A 183 10.77 3.39 -17.90
CA ILE A 183 12.23 3.43 -17.67
C ILE A 183 12.96 2.52 -18.65
N ALA A 184 12.37 1.38 -18.99
CA ALA A 184 12.86 0.46 -20.02
C ALA A 184 12.57 0.95 -21.46
N HIS A 185 12.04 2.16 -21.64
CA HIS A 185 11.70 2.74 -22.94
C HIS A 185 10.77 1.89 -23.81
N TRP A 186 9.94 1.06 -23.19
CA TRP A 186 8.93 0.27 -23.89
C TRP A 186 7.77 1.15 -24.37
N PRO A 187 7.04 0.74 -25.43
CA PRO A 187 5.84 1.41 -25.88
C PRO A 187 4.85 1.65 -24.74
N GLN A 188 4.44 2.89 -24.56
CA GLN A 188 3.55 3.31 -23.48
C GLN A 188 2.09 3.36 -23.95
N LEU A 189 1.17 3.17 -23.00
CA LEU A 189 -0.26 3.41 -23.22
C LEU A 189 -0.53 4.90 -23.49
N PRO A 190 -1.64 5.24 -24.16
CA PRO A 190 -2.12 6.62 -24.21
C PRO A 190 -2.32 7.18 -22.79
N ALA A 191 -1.83 8.40 -22.54
CA ALA A 191 -1.83 9.04 -21.22
C ALA A 191 -1.23 8.16 -20.10
N PRO A 192 0.07 7.77 -20.19
CA PRO A 192 0.66 6.78 -19.29
C PRO A 192 0.60 7.18 -17.82
N GLN A 193 0.82 8.47 -17.52
CA GLN A 193 0.72 8.98 -16.16
C GLN A 193 -0.69 8.89 -15.57
N PHE A 194 -1.73 9.03 -16.40
CA PHE A 194 -3.10 8.80 -15.96
C PHE A 194 -3.31 7.33 -15.60
N CYS A 195 -2.85 6.39 -16.45
CA CYS A 195 -2.99 4.96 -16.19
C CYS A 195 -2.25 4.54 -14.92
N ILE A 196 -1.03 5.03 -14.71
CA ILE A 196 -0.24 4.80 -13.49
C ILE A 196 -1.01 5.32 -12.26
N MET A 197 -1.43 6.59 -12.28
CA MET A 197 -2.09 7.18 -11.12
C MET A 197 -3.47 6.57 -10.85
N PHE A 198 -4.21 6.18 -11.88
CA PHE A 198 -5.51 5.54 -11.71
C PHE A 198 -5.38 4.19 -11.00
N THR A 199 -4.46 3.33 -11.48
CA THR A 199 -4.22 2.02 -10.86
C THR A 199 -3.62 2.16 -9.47
N TYR A 200 -2.69 3.10 -9.27
CA TYR A 200 -2.10 3.42 -7.97
C TYR A 200 -3.14 3.90 -6.92
N LEU A 201 -4.01 4.84 -7.27
CA LEU A 201 -5.02 5.36 -6.34
C LEU A 201 -6.05 4.30 -5.98
N ALA A 202 -6.48 3.49 -6.95
CA ALA A 202 -7.34 2.34 -6.71
C ALA A 202 -6.65 1.30 -5.81
N ALA A 203 -5.36 1.04 -6.03
CA ALA A 203 -4.55 0.14 -5.22
C ALA A 203 -4.48 0.60 -3.76
N GLN A 204 -4.05 1.85 -3.52
CA GLN A 204 -3.88 2.40 -2.18
C GLN A 204 -5.20 2.42 -1.40
N TYR A 205 -6.30 2.83 -2.03
CA TYR A 205 -7.62 2.82 -1.41
C TYR A 205 -8.07 1.38 -1.04
N ALA A 206 -7.88 0.43 -1.95
CA ALA A 206 -8.27 -0.97 -1.73
C ALA A 206 -7.43 -1.66 -0.65
N LEU A 207 -6.11 -1.45 -0.65
CA LEU A 207 -5.19 -1.95 0.38
C LEU A 207 -5.50 -1.37 1.76
N ALA A 208 -5.68 -0.04 1.85
CA ALA A 208 -6.07 0.62 3.10
C ALA A 208 -7.42 0.10 3.61
N GLY A 209 -8.42 -0.01 2.72
CA GLY A 209 -9.74 -0.56 3.05
C GLY A 209 -9.67 -2.00 3.57
N GLY A 210 -8.85 -2.85 2.94
CA GLY A 210 -8.60 -4.23 3.37
C GLY A 210 -7.98 -4.32 4.77
N VAL A 211 -6.92 -3.54 5.03
CA VAL A 211 -6.29 -3.48 6.36
C VAL A 211 -7.29 -3.02 7.42
N LEU A 212 -8.06 -1.95 7.15
CA LEU A 212 -9.06 -1.43 8.10
C LEU A 212 -10.14 -2.47 8.42
N ARG A 213 -10.54 -3.30 7.44
CA ARG A 213 -11.49 -4.40 7.65
C ARG A 213 -10.86 -5.52 8.49
N ALA A 214 -9.66 -5.96 8.11
CA ALA A 214 -8.95 -7.05 8.79
C ALA A 214 -8.61 -6.71 10.26
N ALA A 215 -8.14 -5.49 10.52
CA ALA A 215 -7.90 -5.00 11.87
C ALA A 215 -9.20 -4.83 12.68
N GLY A 216 -10.33 -4.61 12.01
CA GLY A 216 -11.64 -4.51 12.63
C GLY A 216 -12.21 -5.84 13.13
N THR A 217 -11.77 -6.97 12.54
CA THR A 217 -12.23 -8.34 12.82
C THR A 217 -11.32 -9.12 13.77
N ALA A 218 -10.13 -8.61 14.10
CA ALA A 218 -9.22 -9.28 15.02
C ALA A 218 -9.84 -9.42 16.43
N PRO A 219 -9.73 -10.59 17.11
CA PRO A 219 -10.17 -10.76 18.48
C PRO A 219 -9.51 -9.72 19.38
N ARG A 220 -10.30 -9.05 20.23
CA ARG A 220 -9.73 -8.14 21.22
C ARG A 220 -9.03 -8.96 22.30
N PRO A 221 -7.82 -8.58 22.77
CA PRO A 221 -7.35 -9.08 24.05
C PRO A 221 -8.42 -8.75 25.10
N ALA A 222 -8.79 -9.75 25.90
CA ALA A 222 -9.71 -9.55 27.01
C ALA A 222 -9.16 -8.43 27.91
N PRO A 223 -10.02 -7.54 28.44
CA PRO A 223 -9.54 -6.59 29.45
C PRO A 223 -8.91 -7.41 30.58
N GLU A 224 -7.66 -7.09 30.94
CA GLU A 224 -7.04 -7.64 32.14
C GLU A 224 -7.94 -7.26 33.31
N THR A 225 -8.77 -8.20 33.74
CA THR A 225 -9.60 -8.04 34.92
C THR A 225 -8.63 -7.78 36.07
N GLY A 226 -8.73 -6.60 36.70
CA GLY A 226 -7.87 -6.14 37.78
C GLY A 226 -7.97 -6.95 39.09
N ALA A 227 -8.20 -8.26 39.01
CA ALA A 227 -8.28 -9.17 40.15
C ALA A 227 -6.89 -9.43 40.78
N ALA A 228 -5.79 -9.27 40.03
CA ALA A 228 -4.44 -9.53 40.53
C ALA A 228 -3.86 -8.44 41.46
N ARG A 229 -4.56 -7.32 41.68
CA ARG A 229 -4.10 -6.24 42.58
C ARG A 229 -4.72 -6.27 43.99
N ALA A 230 -5.72 -7.11 44.24
CA ALA A 230 -6.36 -7.19 45.56
C ALA A 230 -5.71 -8.23 46.49
N GLU A 231 -5.02 -9.24 45.95
CA GLU A 231 -4.49 -10.36 46.76
C GLU A 231 -3.13 -10.05 47.42
N VAL A 232 -2.40 -9.04 46.96
CA VAL A 232 -1.10 -8.64 47.54
C VAL A 232 -1.26 -7.64 48.69
N ALA A 233 -2.42 -7.00 48.85
CA ALA A 233 -2.64 -5.98 49.88
C ALA A 233 -3.19 -6.52 51.22
N GLY A 234 -3.57 -7.80 51.31
CA GLY A 234 -4.21 -8.39 52.50
C GLY A 234 -3.32 -9.28 53.38
N GLY A 235 -2.05 -9.50 53.02
CA GLY A 235 -1.25 -10.62 53.57
C GLY A 235 -0.24 -10.31 54.68
N THR A 236 -0.13 -9.08 55.18
CA THR A 236 0.88 -8.72 56.19
C THR A 236 0.28 -8.02 57.42
N ALA A 237 -0.64 -8.70 58.09
CA ALA A 237 -1.04 -8.35 59.46
C ALA A 237 -1.60 -9.58 60.18
N ALA A 238 -0.71 -10.45 60.68
CA ALA A 238 -0.94 -11.36 61.81
C ALA A 238 0.41 -11.84 62.35
#